data_AF-A0A7C8DPW9-F1
#
_entry.id   AF-A0A7C8DPW9-F1
#
_cell.length_a   1.000
_cell.length_b   1.000
_cell.length_c   1.000
_cell.angle_alpha   90.00
_cell.angle_beta   90.00
_cell.angle_gamma   90.00
#
_symmetry.space_group_name_H-M   'P 1'
#
loop_
_entity.id
_entity.type
_entity.pdbx_description
1 polymer ?
#
loop_
_entity_poly.entity_id
_entity_poly.type
_entity_poly.pdbx_seq_one_letter_code
_entity_poly.pdbx_strand_id
1 'polypeptide(L)'
;MISNLRDGSSVALVKSTRMITTLLVEYRAYDFGDRWDGLVEEVLGELLGSPAAHDTEFEARLRRETLDGLSDSLRAKTEWDNDGALPWCESSRMGERWAPMRNRDVATYEVEVGKLPEQRSQVIRDVYGEGRSFDQVAAERKLPLRMVKRFLRESIWDLRERCSQATGPPRDNADQRVKSCFKSLELDLPAFLVEPHLDAWSEFRAHYPVCLDCSVVVSNWSAVELLVRAACDGTHRHPSADDLIALHRDGEGLAYSQYVLLMRHLDGCPPCGEAMTLLARYDGRSFAQALIKKASERRRGAASSRKPQSRLALVVARVRARLGL
;
A
#
# COMPACT_ATOMS: atom_id res chain seq x y z
N MET A 1 9.59 12.38 15.84
CA MET A 1 9.43 12.23 14.37
C MET A 1 8.82 13.47 13.73
N ILE A 2 7.64 13.91 14.18
CA ILE A 2 6.91 15.08 13.67
C ILE A 2 7.70 16.37 13.88
N SER A 3 8.30 16.55 15.08
CA SER A 3 9.18 17.71 15.32
C SER A 3 10.34 17.73 14.34
N ASN A 4 11.05 16.62 14.20
CA ASN A 4 12.19 16.49 13.29
C ASN A 4 11.80 16.78 11.83
N LEU A 5 10.62 16.34 11.38
CA LEU A 5 10.11 16.67 10.04
C LEU A 5 9.86 18.18 9.88
N ARG A 6 9.22 18.82 10.87
CA ARG A 6 9.00 20.28 10.88
C ARG A 6 10.30 21.06 10.90
N ASP A 7 11.32 20.51 11.56
CA ASP A 7 12.66 21.09 11.68
C ASP A 7 13.54 20.86 10.44
N GLY A 8 13.05 20.13 9.43
CA GLY A 8 13.77 19.93 8.17
C GLY A 8 14.70 18.71 8.15
N SER A 9 14.43 17.69 8.97
CA SER A 9 15.24 16.46 9.01
C SER A 9 14.97 15.54 7.80
N SER A 10 15.98 15.38 6.94
CA SER A 10 15.97 14.40 5.83
C SER A 10 15.82 12.96 6.33
N VAL A 11 16.40 12.61 7.48
CA VAL A 11 16.25 11.27 8.07
C VAL A 11 14.79 11.00 8.45
N ALA A 12 14.12 11.98 9.05
CA ALA A 12 12.71 11.86 9.41
C ALA A 12 11.83 11.77 8.15
N LEU A 13 12.17 12.50 7.08
CA LEU A 13 11.49 12.43 5.78
C LEU A 13 11.57 11.03 5.17
N VAL A 14 12.78 10.47 5.06
CA VAL A 14 13.00 9.14 4.47
C VAL A 14 12.23 8.07 5.24
N LYS A 15 12.34 8.09 6.57
CA LYS A 15 11.63 7.12 7.43
C LYS A 15 10.12 7.23 7.25
N SER A 16 9.57 8.45 7.28
CA SER A 16 8.13 8.66 7.15
C SER A 16 7.62 8.28 5.76
N THR A 17 8.36 8.62 4.72
CA THR A 17 8.05 8.24 3.33
C THR A 17 7.98 6.73 3.19
N ARG A 18 9.02 6.01 3.66
CA ARG A 18 9.02 4.54 3.62
C ARG A 18 7.84 3.95 4.37
N MET A 19 7.51 4.48 5.54
CA MET A 19 6.34 4.00 6.30
C MET A 19 5.04 4.23 5.53
N ILE A 20 4.85 5.40 4.92
CA ILE A 20 3.66 5.69 4.09
C ILE A 20 3.63 4.75 2.89
N THR A 21 4.72 4.62 2.13
CA THR A 21 4.76 3.76 0.95
C THR A 21 4.54 2.29 1.31
N THR A 22 5.09 1.82 2.44
CA THR A 22 4.78 0.48 2.98
C THR A 22 3.30 0.35 3.31
N LEU A 23 2.68 1.37 3.92
CA LEU A 23 1.23 1.36 4.15
C LEU A 23 0.43 1.37 2.85
N LEU A 24 0.85 2.11 1.81
CA LEU A 24 0.22 2.08 0.49
C LEU A 24 0.33 0.71 -0.17
N VAL A 25 1.46 0.04 0.01
CA VAL A 25 1.67 -1.36 -0.40
C VAL A 25 0.79 -2.31 0.41
N GLU A 26 0.65 -2.10 1.74
CA GLU A 26 -0.26 -2.87 2.62
C GLU A 26 -1.73 -2.66 2.22
N TYR A 27 -2.10 -1.43 1.89
CA TYR A 27 -3.43 -1.05 1.44
C TYR A 27 -3.69 -1.40 -0.03
N ARG A 28 -2.69 -1.88 -0.76
CA ARG A 28 -2.86 -2.38 -2.14
C ARG A 28 -3.16 -1.24 -3.11
N ALA A 29 -2.57 -0.08 -2.88
CA ALA A 29 -2.66 1.09 -3.75
C ALA A 29 -1.82 0.96 -5.03
N TYR A 30 -1.53 -0.26 -5.50
CA TYR A 30 -0.65 -0.50 -6.65
C TYR A 30 -1.17 0.14 -7.94
N ASP A 31 -2.50 0.25 -8.07
CA ASP A 31 -3.18 0.95 -9.18
C ASP A 31 -3.04 2.49 -9.14
N PHE A 32 -2.27 3.00 -8.19
CA PHE A 32 -1.99 4.41 -7.97
C PHE A 32 -0.48 4.68 -7.89
N GLY A 33 0.37 3.74 -8.30
CA GLY A 33 1.83 3.89 -8.20
C GLY A 33 2.34 5.18 -8.84
N ASP A 34 1.70 5.64 -9.92
CA ASP A 34 1.94 6.91 -10.60
C ASP A 34 1.57 8.16 -9.79
N ARG A 35 0.82 7.99 -8.69
CA ARG A 35 0.35 9.04 -7.79
C ARG A 35 0.87 8.91 -6.36
N TRP A 36 1.74 7.94 -6.09
CA TRP A 36 2.23 7.71 -4.73
C TRP A 36 2.97 8.91 -4.19
N ASP A 37 3.74 9.61 -5.01
CA ASP A 37 4.48 10.80 -4.60
C ASP A 37 3.54 11.91 -4.10
N GLY A 38 2.49 12.22 -4.86
CA GLY A 38 1.47 13.20 -4.49
C GLY A 38 0.69 12.79 -3.24
N LEU A 39 0.41 11.49 -3.08
CA LEU A 39 -0.27 10.97 -1.91
C LEU A 39 0.62 10.99 -0.66
N VAL A 40 1.91 10.68 -0.78
CA VAL A 40 2.88 10.79 0.32
C VAL A 40 3.00 12.25 0.77
N GLU A 41 3.13 13.20 -0.15
CA GLU A 41 3.16 14.63 0.18
C GLU A 41 1.90 15.09 0.90
N GLU A 42 0.73 14.64 0.44
CA GLU A 42 -0.56 14.94 1.06
C GLU A 42 -0.62 14.44 2.51
N VAL A 43 -0.27 13.18 2.73
CA VAL A 43 -0.25 12.55 4.05
C VAL A 43 0.73 13.26 4.99
N LEU A 44 1.93 13.58 4.49
CA LEU A 44 2.91 14.36 5.26
C LEU A 44 2.37 15.76 5.58
N GLY A 45 1.69 16.42 4.64
CA GLY A 45 1.07 17.73 4.86
C GLY A 45 0.01 17.71 5.96
N GLU A 46 -0.88 16.72 5.96
CA GLU A 46 -1.90 16.59 7.01
C GLU A 46 -1.30 16.25 8.37
N LEU A 47 -0.32 15.34 8.39
CA LEU A 47 0.43 14.97 9.59
C LEU A 47 1.12 16.19 10.22
N LEU A 48 1.81 16.99 9.41
CA LEU A 48 2.55 18.17 9.86
C LEU A 48 1.64 19.34 10.19
N GLY A 49 0.53 19.49 9.46
CA GLY A 49 -0.41 20.60 9.60
C GLY A 49 -1.40 20.46 10.76
N SER A 50 -1.33 19.38 11.55
CA SER A 50 -2.14 19.25 12.75
C SER A 50 -1.44 19.82 13.99
N PRO A 51 -2.05 20.80 14.70
CA PRO A 51 -1.48 21.35 15.93
C PRO A 51 -1.40 20.33 17.08
N ALA A 52 -2.35 19.38 17.15
CA ALA A 52 -2.37 18.31 18.16
C ALA A 52 -1.44 17.12 17.85
N ALA A 53 -0.56 17.24 16.86
CA ALA A 53 0.28 16.13 16.44
C ALA A 53 1.42 15.90 17.45
N HIS A 54 1.30 14.83 18.23
CA HIS A 54 2.32 14.38 19.17
C HIS A 54 3.05 13.15 18.63
N ASP A 55 4.35 13.06 18.92
CA ASP A 55 5.20 11.95 18.50
C ASP A 55 4.74 10.59 19.07
N THR A 56 4.08 10.59 20.22
CA THR A 56 3.54 9.39 20.87
C THR A 56 2.43 8.70 20.08
N GLU A 57 1.77 9.41 19.17
CA GLU A 57 0.69 8.89 18.32
C GLU A 57 1.09 8.83 16.84
N PHE A 58 2.37 9.04 16.53
CA PHE A 58 2.85 9.20 15.17
C PHE A 58 2.40 8.08 14.24
N GLU A 59 2.62 6.81 14.61
CA GLU A 59 2.31 5.67 13.74
C GLU A 59 0.80 5.49 13.53
N ALA A 60 0.03 5.56 14.62
CA ALA A 60 -1.42 5.43 14.56
C ALA A 60 -2.04 6.54 13.71
N ARG A 61 -1.51 7.76 13.80
CA ARG A 61 -1.92 8.85 12.93
C ARG A 61 -1.45 8.62 11.49
N LEU A 62 -0.21 8.26 11.26
CA LEU A 62 0.33 8.01 9.91
C LEU A 62 -0.53 6.99 9.16
N ARG A 63 -0.94 5.90 9.83
CA ARG A 63 -1.88 4.90 9.29
C ARG A 63 -3.21 5.53 8.90
N ARG A 64 -3.81 6.31 9.80
CA ARG A 64 -5.09 7.00 9.59
C ARG A 64 -5.03 7.96 8.40
N GLU A 65 -4.06 8.87 8.39
CA GLU A 65 -3.92 9.88 7.32
C GLU A 65 -3.61 9.20 5.98
N THR A 66 -2.77 8.16 5.96
CA THR A 66 -2.53 7.37 4.74
C THR A 66 -3.81 6.74 4.21
N LEU A 67 -4.60 6.11 5.09
CA LEU A 67 -5.86 5.49 4.71
C LEU A 67 -6.86 6.54 4.22
N ASP A 68 -6.99 7.67 4.90
CA ASP A 68 -7.95 8.72 4.55
C ASP A 68 -7.58 9.38 3.21
N GLY A 69 -6.30 9.72 2.98
CA GLY A 69 -5.84 10.28 1.70
C GLY A 69 -6.02 9.31 0.52
N LEU A 70 -5.76 8.02 0.74
CA LEU A 70 -6.01 6.98 -0.26
C LEU A 70 -7.52 6.82 -0.53
N SER A 71 -8.34 6.90 0.52
CA SER A 71 -9.80 6.84 0.40
C SER A 71 -10.34 8.01 -0.42
N ASP A 72 -9.87 9.22 -0.16
CA ASP A 72 -10.21 10.42 -0.94
C ASP A 72 -9.80 10.26 -2.41
N SER A 73 -8.59 9.75 -2.65
CA SER A 73 -8.08 9.50 -4.01
C SER A 73 -8.91 8.46 -4.75
N LEU A 74 -9.32 7.39 -4.06
CA LEU A 74 -10.19 6.35 -4.60
C LEU A 74 -11.57 6.91 -4.93
N ARG A 75 -12.19 7.68 -4.02
CA ARG A 75 -13.51 8.31 -4.26
C ARG A 75 -13.50 9.21 -5.48
N ALA A 76 -12.45 10.03 -5.63
CA ALA A 76 -12.29 10.89 -6.78
C ALA A 76 -12.14 10.11 -8.09
N LYS A 77 -11.43 8.96 -8.07
CA LYS A 77 -11.21 8.13 -9.26
C LYS A 77 -12.43 7.29 -9.64
N THR A 78 -13.19 6.80 -8.66
CA THR A 78 -14.36 5.94 -8.90
C THR A 78 -15.67 6.72 -9.02
N GLU A 79 -15.61 8.05 -8.95
CA GLU A 79 -16.78 8.94 -8.92
C GLU A 79 -17.79 8.53 -7.84
N TRP A 80 -17.30 8.03 -6.70
CA TRP A 80 -18.13 7.55 -5.62
C TRP A 80 -18.86 8.70 -4.94
N ASP A 81 -20.16 8.80 -5.21
CA ASP A 81 -21.04 9.90 -4.78
C ASP A 81 -21.78 9.62 -3.45
N ASN A 82 -21.66 8.40 -2.91
CA ASN A 82 -22.32 8.04 -1.66
C ASN A 82 -21.58 8.61 -0.44
N ASP A 83 -22.36 9.13 0.52
CA ASP A 83 -21.86 9.64 1.80
C ASP A 83 -21.20 8.55 2.70
N GLY A 84 -21.38 7.27 2.35
CA GLY A 84 -20.82 6.12 3.06
C GLY A 84 -19.33 5.87 2.80
N ALA A 85 -18.69 5.09 3.68
CA ALA A 85 -17.32 4.63 3.47
C ALA A 85 -17.22 3.84 2.15
N LEU A 86 -16.12 3.98 1.42
CA LEU A 86 -15.87 3.10 0.28
C LEU A 86 -15.77 1.66 0.79
N PRO A 87 -16.38 0.69 0.09
CA PRO A 87 -16.26 -0.73 0.44
C PRO A 87 -14.82 -1.21 0.58
N TRP A 88 -13.91 -0.67 -0.23
CA TRP A 88 -12.47 -0.91 -0.07
C TRP A 88 -11.94 -0.48 1.30
N CYS A 89 -12.34 0.70 1.81
CA CYS A 89 -11.87 1.19 3.13
C CYS A 89 -12.34 0.25 4.24
N GLU A 90 -13.57 -0.23 4.14
CA GLU A 90 -14.12 -1.22 5.05
C GLU A 90 -13.33 -2.52 4.95
N SER A 91 -13.01 -3.00 3.74
CA SER A 91 -12.19 -4.20 3.55
C SER A 91 -10.77 -4.05 4.09
N SER A 92 -10.13 -2.88 3.94
CA SER A 92 -8.77 -2.60 4.43
C SER A 92 -8.74 -2.54 5.96
N ARG A 93 -9.76 -1.90 6.57
CA ARG A 93 -9.97 -1.89 8.03
C ARG A 93 -10.33 -3.28 8.55
N MET A 94 -11.15 -4.03 7.81
CA MET A 94 -11.44 -5.42 8.12
C MET A 94 -10.20 -6.29 7.94
N GLY A 95 -9.32 -6.04 6.99
CA GLY A 95 -8.06 -6.76 6.83
C GLY A 95 -7.19 -6.73 8.09
N GLU A 96 -7.30 -5.70 8.94
CA GLU A 96 -6.69 -5.65 10.28
C GLU A 96 -7.36 -6.62 11.26
N ARG A 97 -8.65 -6.89 11.10
CA ARG A 97 -9.46 -7.85 11.87
C ARG A 97 -9.36 -9.28 11.34
N TRP A 98 -9.18 -9.44 10.02
CA TRP A 98 -8.85 -10.69 9.31
C TRP A 98 -7.33 -10.96 9.29
N ALA A 99 -6.65 -10.47 10.33
CA ALA A 99 -5.27 -10.74 10.68
C ALA A 99 -4.91 -12.20 11.12
N PRO A 100 -5.75 -13.27 11.04
CA PRO A 100 -5.22 -14.62 11.20
C PRO A 100 -4.09 -15.00 10.24
N MET A 101 -3.94 -14.30 9.10
CA MET A 101 -2.78 -14.49 8.20
C MET A 101 -1.56 -13.63 8.60
N ARG A 102 -1.75 -12.49 9.30
CA ARG A 102 -0.65 -11.65 9.83
C ARG A 102 0.01 -12.24 11.09
N ASN A 103 -0.72 -13.04 11.87
CA ASN A 103 -0.18 -13.78 13.01
C ASN A 103 0.54 -15.08 12.61
N ARG A 104 0.71 -15.34 11.31
CA ARG A 104 1.66 -16.36 10.88
C ARG A 104 3.02 -15.72 10.69
N ASP A 105 3.99 -16.34 11.31
CA ASP A 105 5.38 -15.94 11.21
C ASP A 105 5.77 -15.95 9.73
N VAL A 106 6.40 -14.89 9.26
CA VAL A 106 7.05 -14.80 7.94
C VAL A 106 7.87 -16.07 7.66
N ALA A 107 8.44 -16.66 8.72
CA ALA A 107 9.11 -17.96 8.72
C ALA A 107 8.28 -19.12 8.11
N THR A 108 6.95 -19.13 8.27
CA THR A 108 6.08 -20.16 7.66
C THR A 108 6.11 -20.04 6.14
N TYR A 109 5.97 -18.82 5.62
CA TYR A 109 6.02 -18.57 4.19
C TYR A 109 7.42 -18.80 3.63
N GLU A 110 8.47 -18.47 4.38
CA GLU A 110 9.85 -18.76 4.00
C GLU A 110 10.09 -20.27 3.80
N VAL A 111 9.63 -21.08 4.76
CA VAL A 111 9.69 -22.54 4.67
C VAL A 111 8.88 -23.06 3.48
N GLU A 112 7.65 -22.57 3.28
CA GLU A 112 6.79 -23.03 2.18
C GLU A 112 7.31 -22.60 0.79
N VAL A 113 7.89 -21.41 0.67
CA VAL A 113 8.60 -20.97 -0.56
C VAL A 113 9.77 -21.91 -0.85
N GLY A 114 10.50 -22.35 0.18
CA GLY A 114 11.56 -23.35 0.05
C GLY A 114 11.09 -24.73 -0.41
N LYS A 115 9.80 -25.06 -0.27
CA LYS A 115 9.18 -26.33 -0.70
C LYS A 115 8.58 -26.28 -2.11
N LEU A 116 8.61 -25.12 -2.78
CA LEU A 116 8.19 -25.03 -4.18
C LEU A 116 9.24 -25.68 -5.10
N PRO A 117 8.86 -26.12 -6.31
CA PRO A 117 9.83 -26.53 -7.32
C PRO A 117 10.92 -25.48 -7.50
N GLU A 118 12.18 -25.89 -7.61
CA GLU A 118 13.35 -24.99 -7.59
C GLU A 118 13.25 -23.80 -8.56
N GLN A 119 12.75 -24.04 -9.78
CA GLN A 119 12.57 -22.97 -10.76
C GLN A 119 11.51 -21.94 -10.32
N ARG A 120 10.46 -22.37 -9.62
CA ARG A 120 9.39 -21.50 -9.12
C ARG A 120 9.82 -20.74 -7.85
N SER A 121 10.43 -21.44 -6.89
CA SER A 121 10.95 -20.82 -5.66
C SER A 121 11.96 -19.72 -6.00
N GLN A 122 12.82 -19.99 -6.98
CA GLN A 122 13.85 -19.06 -7.37
C GLN A 122 13.30 -17.88 -8.20
N VAL A 123 12.31 -18.10 -9.08
CA VAL A 123 11.61 -16.97 -9.74
C VAL A 123 10.91 -16.07 -8.73
N ILE A 124 10.27 -16.65 -7.70
CA ILE A 124 9.70 -15.86 -6.60
C ILE A 124 10.77 -15.05 -5.89
N ARG A 125 11.91 -15.66 -5.52
CA ARG A 125 12.99 -14.93 -4.82
C ARG A 125 13.55 -13.80 -5.66
N ASP A 126 13.81 -14.02 -6.95
CA ASP A 126 14.36 -12.98 -7.82
C ASP A 126 13.40 -11.79 -7.97
N VAL A 127 12.10 -12.06 -8.11
CA VAL A 127 11.08 -11.02 -8.32
C VAL A 127 10.73 -10.32 -7.01
N TYR A 128 10.38 -11.10 -5.98
CA TYR A 128 9.84 -10.56 -4.74
C TYR A 128 10.92 -10.23 -3.71
N GLY A 129 12.00 -11.02 -3.63
CA GLY A 129 13.10 -10.77 -2.69
C GLY A 129 14.16 -9.83 -3.26
N GLU A 130 14.53 -10.00 -4.53
CA GLU A 130 15.57 -9.17 -5.15
C GLU A 130 15.01 -7.99 -5.96
N GLY A 131 13.67 -7.91 -6.11
CA GLY A 131 13.01 -6.82 -6.81
C GLY A 131 13.31 -6.75 -8.31
N ARG A 132 13.79 -7.84 -8.93
CA ARG A 132 14.06 -7.86 -10.37
C ARG A 132 12.76 -7.78 -11.17
N SER A 133 12.79 -7.06 -12.30
CA SER A 133 11.69 -7.05 -13.26
C SER A 133 11.50 -8.42 -13.91
N PHE A 134 10.29 -8.69 -14.42
CA PHE A 134 10.00 -9.96 -15.10
C PHE A 134 10.89 -10.19 -16.32
N ASP A 135 11.22 -9.14 -17.06
CA ASP A 135 12.10 -9.20 -18.23
C ASP A 135 13.54 -9.56 -17.85
N GLN A 136 14.07 -8.97 -16.77
CA GLN A 136 15.39 -9.33 -16.23
C GLN A 136 15.44 -10.81 -15.84
N VAL A 137 14.46 -11.28 -15.05
CA VAL A 137 14.39 -12.68 -14.62
C VAL A 137 14.25 -13.64 -15.80
N ALA A 138 13.42 -13.28 -16.80
CA ALA A 138 13.26 -14.05 -18.02
C ALA A 138 14.58 -14.19 -18.78
N ALA A 139 15.29 -13.07 -18.98
CA ALA A 139 16.56 -13.05 -19.69
C ALA A 139 17.65 -13.85 -18.96
N GLU A 140 17.86 -13.60 -17.67
CA GLU A 140 18.94 -14.21 -16.89
C GLU A 140 18.72 -15.71 -16.67
N ARG A 141 17.47 -16.14 -16.45
CA ARG A 141 17.14 -17.56 -16.29
C ARG A 141 16.91 -18.29 -17.61
N LYS A 142 17.02 -17.59 -18.75
CA LYS A 142 16.75 -18.13 -20.09
C LYS A 142 15.35 -18.76 -20.16
N LEU A 143 14.38 -18.11 -19.52
CA LEU A 143 12.98 -18.51 -19.50
C LEU A 143 12.17 -17.57 -20.39
N PRO A 144 11.17 -18.07 -21.13
CA PRO A 144 10.20 -17.19 -21.77
C PRO A 144 9.49 -16.32 -20.71
N LEU A 145 9.27 -15.03 -21.00
CA LEU A 145 8.57 -14.10 -20.09
C LEU A 145 7.23 -14.66 -19.60
N ARG A 146 6.47 -15.27 -20.51
CA ARG A 146 5.20 -15.95 -20.19
C ARG A 146 5.34 -17.02 -19.09
N MET A 147 6.50 -17.67 -19.01
CA MET A 147 6.79 -18.73 -18.04
C MET A 147 7.11 -18.14 -16.68
N VAL A 148 7.86 -17.03 -16.61
CA VAL A 148 8.10 -16.28 -15.36
C VAL A 148 6.78 -15.86 -14.73
N LYS A 149 5.91 -15.19 -15.50
CA LYS A 149 4.58 -14.75 -15.03
C LYS A 149 3.71 -15.92 -14.57
N ARG A 150 3.73 -17.02 -15.34
CA ARG A 150 3.03 -18.26 -14.97
C ARG A 150 3.54 -18.85 -13.66
N PHE A 151 4.85 -18.89 -13.47
CA PHE A 151 5.45 -19.41 -12.24
C PHE A 151 5.07 -18.58 -11.02
N LEU A 152 5.07 -17.26 -11.12
CA LEU A 152 4.61 -16.39 -10.02
C LEU A 152 3.15 -16.67 -9.66
N ARG A 153 2.26 -16.65 -10.65
CA ARG A 153 0.83 -16.95 -10.46
C ARG A 153 0.60 -18.31 -9.79
N GLU A 154 1.17 -19.37 -10.35
CA GLU A 154 0.99 -20.73 -9.83
C GLU A 154 1.55 -20.85 -8.41
N SER A 155 2.65 -20.17 -8.11
CA SER A 155 3.25 -20.25 -6.79
C SER A 155 2.47 -19.49 -5.73
N ILE A 156 1.94 -18.29 -6.04
CA ILE A 156 1.08 -17.55 -5.10
C ILE A 156 -0.18 -18.37 -4.80
N TRP A 157 -0.73 -19.05 -5.80
CA TRP A 157 -1.83 -19.99 -5.62
C TRP A 157 -1.46 -21.15 -4.69
N ASP A 158 -0.39 -21.88 -5.01
CA ASP A 158 0.09 -23.02 -4.22
C ASP A 158 0.38 -22.63 -2.77
N LEU A 159 1.03 -21.48 -2.55
CA LEU A 159 1.36 -20.96 -1.23
C LEU A 159 0.11 -20.58 -0.44
N ARG A 160 -0.88 -19.93 -1.08
CA ARG A 160 -2.16 -19.65 -0.42
C ARG A 160 -2.83 -20.94 0.02
N GLU A 161 -2.89 -21.94 -0.85
CA GLU A 161 -3.55 -23.21 -0.55
C GLU A 161 -2.85 -23.96 0.60
N ARG A 162 -1.54 -24.19 0.48
CA ARG A 162 -0.72 -24.89 1.50
C ARG A 162 -0.75 -24.18 2.84
N CYS A 163 -0.59 -22.86 2.82
CA CYS A 163 -0.71 -22.08 4.04
C CYS A 163 -2.14 -22.17 4.57
N SER A 164 -3.19 -21.95 3.77
CA SER A 164 -4.58 -21.99 4.27
C SER A 164 -4.97 -23.34 4.92
N GLN A 165 -4.55 -24.47 4.34
CA GLN A 165 -4.84 -25.81 4.86
C GLN A 165 -4.16 -26.09 6.21
N ALA A 166 -2.99 -25.48 6.46
CA ALA A 166 -2.26 -25.64 7.71
C ALA A 166 -2.95 -25.04 8.96
N THR A 167 -4.03 -24.26 8.82
CA THR A 167 -4.74 -23.64 9.97
C THR A 167 -6.16 -24.12 10.19
N GLY A 168 -6.63 -25.12 9.46
CA GLY A 168 -8.06 -25.44 9.44
C GLY A 168 -8.89 -24.30 8.82
N PRO A 169 -10.18 -24.57 8.52
CA PRO A 169 -11.03 -23.60 7.84
C PRO A 169 -11.23 -22.35 8.71
N PRO A 170 -11.37 -21.15 8.10
CA PRO A 170 -11.95 -20.00 8.79
C PRO A 170 -13.27 -20.45 9.42
N ARG A 171 -13.52 -20.13 10.69
CA ARG A 171 -14.84 -20.41 11.30
C ARG A 171 -15.90 -19.72 10.46
N ASP A 172 -16.71 -20.53 9.79
CA ASP A 172 -17.82 -20.09 8.95
C ASP A 172 -18.73 -19.12 9.73
N ASN A 173 -18.84 -17.89 9.25
CA ASN A 173 -20.07 -17.12 9.41
C ASN A 173 -20.90 -17.37 8.15
N ALA A 174 -21.58 -18.51 8.12
CA ALA A 174 -22.37 -19.01 6.99
C ALA A 174 -23.62 -18.16 6.66
N ASP A 175 -23.77 -16.95 7.19
CA ASP A 175 -25.06 -16.22 7.18
C ASP A 175 -25.03 -14.80 6.58
N GLN A 176 -23.99 -14.44 5.83
CA GLN A 176 -24.02 -13.23 4.99
C GLN A 176 -23.96 -13.56 3.50
N ARG A 177 -25.06 -14.12 3.00
CA ARG A 177 -25.44 -14.01 1.58
C ARG A 177 -25.87 -12.58 1.27
N VAL A 178 -24.93 -11.64 1.36
CA VAL A 178 -25.00 -10.41 0.56
C VAL A 178 -24.72 -10.86 -0.88
N LYS A 179 -25.46 -10.34 -1.87
CA LYS A 179 -25.40 -10.77 -3.28
C LYS A 179 -23.95 -10.82 -3.78
N SER A 180 -23.35 -12.01 -3.75
CA SER A 180 -21.92 -12.20 -4.00
C SER A 180 -21.59 -11.73 -5.40
N CYS A 181 -20.73 -10.71 -5.51
CA CYS A 181 -20.19 -10.34 -6.80
C CYS A 181 -19.32 -11.49 -7.35
N PHE A 182 -19.67 -12.00 -8.52
CA PHE A 182 -18.96 -13.12 -9.16
C PHE A 182 -17.73 -12.67 -9.95
N LYS A 183 -17.52 -11.36 -10.16
CA LYS A 183 -16.41 -10.85 -10.99
C LYS A 183 -15.05 -11.33 -10.49
N SER A 184 -14.83 -11.43 -9.19
CA SER A 184 -13.57 -11.95 -8.66
C SER A 184 -13.37 -13.46 -8.87
N LEU A 185 -14.43 -14.23 -9.14
CA LEU A 185 -14.34 -15.67 -9.44
C LEU A 185 -14.04 -15.93 -10.92
N GLU A 186 -14.39 -14.99 -11.80
CA GLU A 186 -14.12 -15.05 -13.24
C GLU A 186 -12.70 -14.59 -13.59
N LEU A 187 -11.96 -14.06 -12.60
CA LEU A 187 -10.65 -13.47 -12.78
C LEU A 187 -9.53 -14.36 -12.26
N ASP A 188 -8.42 -14.32 -12.98
CA ASP A 188 -7.14 -14.81 -12.52
C ASP A 188 -6.53 -13.80 -11.54
N LEU A 189 -6.98 -13.85 -10.29
CA LEU A 189 -6.56 -12.93 -9.22
C LEU A 189 -5.04 -12.92 -8.98
N PRO A 190 -4.32 -14.05 -8.99
CA PRO A 190 -2.87 -13.97 -8.90
C PRO A 190 -2.24 -13.30 -10.12
N ALA A 191 -2.76 -13.49 -11.35
CA ALA A 191 -2.27 -12.70 -12.50
C ALA A 191 -2.56 -11.20 -12.36
N PHE A 192 -3.74 -10.84 -11.84
CA PHE A 192 -4.08 -9.46 -11.51
C PHE A 192 -3.09 -8.86 -10.50
N LEU A 193 -2.73 -9.58 -9.43
CA LEU A 193 -1.78 -9.04 -8.44
C LEU A 193 -0.35 -8.88 -8.96
N VAL A 194 0.05 -9.72 -9.92
CA VAL A 194 1.40 -9.64 -10.51
C VAL A 194 1.52 -8.44 -11.45
N GLU A 195 0.48 -8.13 -12.24
CA GLU A 195 0.48 -6.99 -13.17
C GLU A 195 -0.86 -6.23 -13.14
N PRO A 196 -1.17 -5.54 -12.03
CA PRO A 196 -2.50 -4.99 -11.82
C PRO A 196 -2.83 -3.87 -12.80
N HIS A 197 -1.83 -3.23 -13.42
CA HIS A 197 -1.94 -2.08 -14.32
C HIS A 197 -2.29 -2.41 -15.78
N LEU A 198 -2.24 -3.68 -16.22
CA LEU A 198 -2.54 -4.04 -17.62
C LEU A 198 -3.97 -3.68 -18.02
N ASP A 199 -4.20 -3.19 -19.24
CA ASP A 199 -5.53 -2.78 -19.71
C ASP A 199 -6.59 -3.88 -19.60
N ALA A 200 -6.18 -5.15 -19.68
CA ALA A 200 -7.03 -6.32 -19.47
C ALA A 200 -7.76 -6.32 -18.10
N TRP A 201 -7.21 -5.63 -17.09
CA TRP A 201 -7.80 -5.52 -15.76
C TRP A 201 -8.54 -4.20 -15.53
N SER A 202 -8.58 -3.29 -16.50
CA SER A 202 -9.14 -1.94 -16.34
C SER A 202 -10.56 -1.93 -15.78
N GLU A 203 -11.45 -2.80 -16.27
CA GLU A 203 -12.81 -2.93 -15.78
C GLU A 203 -12.84 -3.42 -14.32
N PHE A 204 -12.03 -4.42 -13.99
CA PHE A 204 -11.97 -4.93 -12.63
C PHE A 204 -11.35 -3.91 -11.67
N ARG A 205 -10.30 -3.18 -12.09
CA ARG A 205 -9.68 -2.08 -11.34
C ARG A 205 -10.67 -0.98 -10.99
N ALA A 206 -11.57 -0.64 -11.91
CA ALA A 206 -12.63 0.33 -11.64
C ALA A 206 -13.69 -0.24 -10.68
N HIS A 207 -13.94 -1.54 -10.74
CA HIS A 207 -15.00 -2.21 -10.00
C HIS A 207 -14.64 -2.59 -8.56
N TYR A 208 -13.50 -3.25 -8.34
CA TYR A 208 -13.22 -3.87 -7.04
C TYR A 208 -13.25 -2.87 -5.88
N PRO A 209 -12.81 -1.59 -6.00
CA PRO A 209 -12.80 -0.68 -4.85
C PRO A 209 -14.19 -0.27 -4.35
N VAL A 210 -15.20 -0.35 -5.23
CA VAL A 210 -16.60 -0.02 -4.93
C VAL A 210 -17.45 -1.25 -4.66
N CYS A 211 -16.86 -2.45 -4.65
CA CYS A 211 -17.52 -3.71 -4.38
C CYS A 211 -16.90 -4.38 -3.15
N LEU A 212 -17.66 -4.53 -2.06
CA LEU A 212 -17.15 -5.10 -0.81
C LEU A 212 -16.60 -6.52 -1.00
N ASP A 213 -17.32 -7.37 -1.74
CA ASP A 213 -16.90 -8.77 -1.96
C ASP A 213 -15.58 -8.84 -2.72
N CYS A 214 -15.47 -8.12 -3.84
CA CYS A 214 -14.25 -8.10 -4.64
C CYS A 214 -13.10 -7.43 -3.87
N SER A 215 -13.37 -6.37 -3.11
CA SER A 215 -12.39 -5.74 -2.23
C SER A 215 -11.84 -6.70 -1.16
N VAL A 216 -12.71 -7.47 -0.49
CA VAL A 216 -12.28 -8.47 0.50
C VAL A 216 -11.45 -9.58 -0.16
N VAL A 217 -11.87 -10.07 -1.33
CA VAL A 217 -11.13 -11.10 -2.06
C VAL A 217 -9.75 -10.60 -2.47
N VAL A 218 -9.68 -9.41 -3.09
CA VAL A 218 -8.41 -8.77 -3.47
C VAL A 218 -7.54 -8.56 -2.24
N SER A 219 -8.09 -8.09 -1.12
CA SER A 219 -7.39 -7.89 0.15
C SER A 219 -6.78 -9.19 0.71
N ASN A 220 -7.49 -10.32 0.60
CA ASN A 220 -7.01 -11.61 1.11
C ASN A 220 -5.85 -12.16 0.27
N TRP A 221 -6.00 -12.17 -1.06
CA TRP A 221 -4.91 -12.59 -1.97
C TRP A 221 -3.70 -11.68 -1.84
N SER A 222 -3.97 -10.42 -1.59
CA SER A 222 -2.98 -9.41 -1.35
C SER A 222 -2.14 -9.64 -0.10
N ALA A 223 -2.79 -10.00 1.01
CA ALA A 223 -2.08 -10.33 2.24
C ALA A 223 -1.11 -11.50 2.04
N VAL A 224 -1.48 -12.49 1.22
CA VAL A 224 -0.59 -13.60 0.84
C VAL A 224 0.65 -13.07 0.10
N GLU A 225 0.47 -12.25 -0.92
CA GLU A 225 1.59 -11.68 -1.68
C GLU A 225 2.57 -10.90 -0.78
N LEU A 226 2.07 -10.12 0.19
CA LEU A 226 2.91 -9.41 1.16
C LEU A 226 3.74 -10.36 2.01
N LEU A 227 3.13 -11.45 2.48
CA LEU A 227 3.84 -12.44 3.30
C LEU A 227 4.87 -13.19 2.47
N VAL A 228 4.58 -13.47 1.20
CA VAL A 228 5.56 -14.04 0.26
C VAL A 228 6.72 -13.09 0.04
N ARG A 229 6.45 -11.80 -0.19
CA ARG A 229 7.49 -10.77 -0.32
C ARG A 229 8.35 -10.69 0.94
N ALA A 230 7.72 -10.55 2.11
CA ALA A 230 8.41 -10.50 3.39
C ALA A 230 9.27 -11.76 3.66
N ALA A 231 8.79 -12.94 3.24
CA ALA A 231 9.52 -14.19 3.37
C ALA A 231 10.72 -14.30 2.42
N CYS A 232 10.65 -13.64 1.26
CA CYS A 232 11.76 -13.61 0.30
C CYS A 232 12.79 -12.52 0.63
N ASP A 233 12.37 -11.49 1.35
CA ASP A 233 13.21 -10.36 1.80
C ASP A 233 14.25 -10.77 2.87
N GLY A 234 14.38 -12.06 3.22
CA GLY A 234 15.20 -12.63 4.30
C GLY A 234 16.68 -12.25 4.36
N THR A 235 17.19 -11.43 3.42
CA THR A 235 18.53 -10.82 3.45
C THR A 235 18.61 -9.37 2.95
N HIS A 236 17.51 -8.75 2.50
CA HIS A 236 17.51 -7.36 2.02
C HIS A 236 16.94 -6.40 3.07
N ARG A 237 17.73 -6.14 4.12
CA ARG A 237 17.45 -4.99 4.99
C ARG A 237 17.40 -3.74 4.12
N HIS A 238 16.29 -2.97 4.19
CA HIS A 238 16.25 -1.66 3.57
C HIS A 238 17.51 -0.87 3.96
N PRO A 239 18.16 -0.17 3.01
CA PRO A 239 19.28 0.72 3.30
C PRO A 239 18.96 1.62 4.47
N SER A 240 19.96 2.03 5.25
CA SER A 240 19.69 3.03 6.29
C SER A 240 19.20 4.34 5.65
N ALA A 241 18.53 5.18 6.43
CA ALA A 241 18.16 6.51 5.95
C ALA A 241 19.40 7.34 5.58
N ASP A 242 20.48 7.14 6.33
CA ASP A 242 21.76 7.82 6.10
C ASP A 242 22.40 7.36 4.79
N ASP A 243 22.30 6.08 4.42
CA ASP A 243 22.79 5.57 3.12
C ASP A 243 22.07 6.23 1.94
N LEU A 244 20.74 6.40 2.03
CA LEU A 244 19.97 7.09 0.98
C LEU A 244 20.31 8.58 0.90
N ILE A 245 20.54 9.23 2.04
CA ILE A 245 20.95 10.64 2.09
C ILE A 245 22.35 10.81 1.51
N ALA A 246 23.28 9.92 1.84
CA ALA A 246 24.63 9.90 1.28
C ALA A 246 24.59 9.69 -0.24
N LEU A 247 23.76 8.75 -0.71
CA LEU A 247 23.56 8.52 -2.14
C LEU A 247 22.97 9.75 -2.85
N HIS A 248 22.01 10.44 -2.23
CA HIS A 248 21.44 11.68 -2.78
C HIS A 248 22.46 12.81 -2.89
N ARG A 249 23.46 12.86 -1.99
CA ARG A 249 24.57 13.82 -2.00
C ARG A 249 25.76 13.30 -2.83
N ASP A 250 25.47 12.86 -4.05
CA ASP A 250 26.46 12.35 -5.02
C ASP A 250 27.29 11.14 -4.52
N GLY A 251 26.78 10.40 -3.54
CA GLY A 251 27.45 9.24 -2.97
C GLY A 251 28.60 9.57 -2.01
N GLU A 252 28.64 10.79 -1.46
CA GLU A 252 29.67 11.19 -0.50
C GLU A 252 29.73 10.23 0.71
N GLY A 253 30.90 9.64 0.94
CA GLY A 253 31.12 8.69 2.04
C GLY A 253 30.69 7.25 1.79
N LEU A 254 30.13 6.93 0.61
CA LEU A 254 29.80 5.56 0.23
C LEU A 254 30.97 4.85 -0.45
N ALA A 255 31.25 3.60 -0.07
CA ALA A 255 32.12 2.74 -0.85
C ALA A 255 31.47 2.40 -2.20
N TYR A 256 32.25 2.21 -3.27
CA TYR A 256 31.72 1.88 -4.60
C TYR A 256 30.84 0.61 -4.59
N SER A 257 31.24 -0.42 -3.84
CA SER A 257 30.43 -1.64 -3.66
C SER A 257 29.08 -1.35 -3.02
N GLN A 258 29.05 -0.45 -2.04
CA GLN A 258 27.82 -0.01 -1.37
C GLN A 258 26.94 0.81 -2.32
N TYR A 259 27.52 1.71 -3.11
CA TYR A 259 26.80 2.45 -4.15
C TYR A 259 26.09 1.53 -5.13
N VAL A 260 26.79 0.53 -5.68
CA VAL A 260 26.20 -0.44 -6.64
C VAL A 260 25.06 -1.24 -5.99
N LEU A 261 25.21 -1.66 -4.72
CA LEU A 261 24.15 -2.35 -4.00
C LEU A 261 22.92 -1.47 -3.76
N LEU A 262 23.12 -0.19 -3.42
CA LEU A 262 22.02 0.76 -3.25
C LEU A 262 21.27 1.00 -4.54
N MET A 263 21.97 1.23 -5.66
CA MET A 263 21.32 1.41 -6.96
C MET A 263 20.47 0.19 -7.34
N ARG A 264 21.02 -1.02 -7.19
CA ARG A 264 20.25 -2.26 -7.43
C ARG A 264 19.03 -2.38 -6.50
N HIS A 265 19.14 -1.96 -5.24
CA HIS A 265 18.01 -1.98 -4.31
C HIS A 265 16.92 -0.98 -4.73
N LEU A 266 17.29 0.21 -5.20
CA LEU A 266 16.34 1.23 -5.62
C LEU A 266 15.53 0.82 -6.84
N ASP A 267 16.12 0.05 -7.76
CA ASP A 267 15.41 -0.51 -8.92
C ASP A 267 14.27 -1.46 -8.52
N GLY A 268 14.43 -2.14 -7.37
CA GLY A 268 13.52 -3.18 -6.91
C GLY A 268 12.64 -2.82 -5.72
N CYS A 269 12.86 -1.66 -5.07
CA CYS A 269 12.22 -1.32 -3.80
C CYS A 269 11.45 0.02 -3.89
N PRO A 270 10.13 -0.02 -4.18
CA PRO A 270 9.31 1.19 -4.27
C PRO A 270 9.36 2.11 -3.04
N PRO A 271 9.34 1.62 -1.78
CA PRO A 271 9.50 2.49 -0.61
C PRO A 271 10.81 3.29 -0.59
N CYS A 272 11.91 2.72 -1.09
CA CYS A 272 13.19 3.42 -1.15
C CYS A 272 13.30 4.32 -2.38
N GLY A 273 12.76 3.90 -3.53
CA GLY A 273 12.68 4.74 -4.74
C GLY A 273 11.83 6.00 -4.52
N GLU A 274 10.70 5.86 -3.83
CA GLU A 274 9.83 6.99 -3.47
C GLU A 274 10.54 7.94 -2.50
N ALA A 275 11.23 7.39 -1.49
CA ALA A 275 12.04 8.20 -0.58
C ALA A 275 13.13 8.99 -1.31
N MET A 276 13.78 8.41 -2.31
CA MET A 276 14.76 9.12 -3.15
C MET A 276 14.12 10.20 -4.02
N THR A 277 12.95 9.92 -4.59
CA THR A 277 12.19 10.87 -5.41
C THR A 277 11.73 12.09 -4.62
N LEU A 278 11.35 11.90 -3.36
CA LEU A 278 11.03 13.00 -2.44
C LEU A 278 12.28 13.73 -1.93
N LEU A 279 13.35 13.00 -1.59
CA LEU A 279 14.63 13.59 -1.20
C LEU A 279 15.18 14.52 -2.29
N ALA A 280 15.05 14.15 -3.57
CA ALA A 280 15.51 14.97 -4.70
C ALA A 280 14.86 16.36 -4.76
N ARG A 281 13.65 16.52 -4.18
CA ARG A 281 12.90 17.78 -4.12
C ARG A 281 12.99 18.47 -2.75
N TYR A 282 13.70 17.86 -1.80
CA TYR A 282 13.68 18.26 -0.41
C TYR A 282 14.70 19.36 -0.10
N ASP A 283 14.23 20.51 0.35
CA ASP A 283 15.05 21.65 0.77
C ASP A 283 14.98 21.93 2.29
N GLY A 284 14.57 20.92 3.07
CA GLY A 284 14.50 21.01 4.52
C GLY A 284 13.21 21.66 5.03
N ARG A 285 13.35 22.79 5.74
CA ARG A 285 12.21 23.44 6.41
C ARG A 285 11.22 24.07 5.43
N SER A 286 11.69 24.58 4.31
CA SER A 286 10.84 25.21 3.29
C SER A 286 9.86 24.19 2.71
N PHE A 287 10.31 22.96 2.43
CA PHE A 287 9.47 21.84 2.00
C PHE A 287 8.39 21.51 3.03
N ALA A 288 8.76 21.37 4.31
CA ALA A 288 7.79 21.08 5.37
C ALA A 288 6.73 22.20 5.50
N GLN A 289 7.14 23.46 5.39
CA GLN A 289 6.22 24.60 5.42
C GLN A 289 5.30 24.62 4.19
N ALA A 290 5.81 24.29 3.01
CA ALA A 290 5.02 24.19 1.78
C ALA A 290 3.94 23.10 1.91
N LEU A 291 4.28 21.93 2.47
CA LEU A 291 3.31 20.86 2.72
C LEU A 291 2.21 21.28 3.71
N ILE A 292 2.60 21.93 4.83
CA ILE A 292 1.64 22.46 5.82
C ILE A 292 0.70 23.47 5.17
N LYS A 293 1.24 24.38 4.34
CA LYS A 293 0.46 25.39 3.62
C LYS A 293 -0.54 24.72 2.67
N LYS A 294 -0.10 23.77 1.85
CA LYS A 294 -0.93 23.00 0.90
C LYS A 294 -2.08 22.28 1.61
N ALA A 295 -1.81 21.61 2.73
CA ALA A 295 -2.85 20.97 3.55
C ALA A 295 -3.86 21.98 4.13
N SER A 296 -3.39 23.13 4.62
CA SER A 296 -4.27 24.19 5.14
C SER A 296 -5.20 24.80 4.07
N GLU A 297 -4.71 24.93 2.84
CA GLU A 297 -5.48 25.43 1.70
C GLU A 297 -6.56 24.42 1.30
N ARG A 298 -6.22 23.12 1.24
CA ARG A 298 -7.18 22.05 1.00
C ARG A 298 -8.29 22.02 2.05
N ARG A 299 -7.95 22.10 3.35
CA ARG A 299 -8.95 22.15 4.43
C ARG A 299 -9.90 23.33 4.32
N ARG A 300 -9.38 24.51 3.93
CA ARG A 300 -10.21 25.70 3.68
C ARG A 300 -11.13 25.53 2.47
N GLY A 301 -10.62 24.96 1.38
CA GLY A 301 -11.41 24.64 0.18
C GLY A 301 -12.54 23.65 0.48
N ALA A 302 -12.25 22.58 1.21
CA ALA A 302 -13.23 21.58 1.63
C ALA A 302 -14.31 22.15 2.58
N ALA A 303 -13.94 23.08 3.47
CA ALA A 303 -14.89 23.78 4.33
C ALA A 303 -15.83 24.69 3.52
N SER A 304 -15.35 25.28 2.42
CA SER A 304 -16.13 26.14 1.54
C SER A 304 -17.03 25.37 0.56
N SER A 305 -16.70 24.11 0.23
CA SER A 305 -17.49 23.28 -0.70
C SER A 305 -18.57 22.44 -0.02
N ARG A 306 -18.49 22.23 1.29
CA ARG A 306 -19.63 21.71 2.07
C ARG A 306 -20.76 22.73 1.99
N LYS A 307 -21.76 22.47 1.13
CA LYS A 307 -23.03 23.20 1.16
C LYS A 307 -23.46 23.28 2.63
N PRO A 308 -23.72 24.48 3.19
CA PRO A 308 -24.22 24.56 4.54
C PRO A 308 -25.44 23.66 4.59
N GLN A 309 -25.41 22.62 5.43
CA GLN A 309 -26.63 21.90 5.76
C GLN A 309 -27.61 23.00 6.15
N SER A 310 -28.64 23.19 5.32
CA SER A 310 -29.60 24.26 5.55
C SER A 310 -30.05 24.10 7.00
N ARG A 311 -30.22 25.20 7.74
CA ARG A 311 -30.74 25.13 9.12
C ARG A 311 -31.99 24.22 9.20
N LEU A 312 -32.76 24.14 8.10
CA LEU A 312 -33.83 23.19 7.87
C LEU A 312 -33.41 21.70 7.95
N ALA A 313 -32.34 21.26 7.30
CA ALA A 313 -31.86 19.87 7.38
C ALA A 313 -31.48 19.45 8.81
N LEU A 314 -30.82 20.33 9.55
CA LEU A 314 -30.45 20.12 10.97
C LEU A 314 -31.69 20.12 11.89
N VAL A 315 -32.70 20.95 11.59
CA VAL A 315 -33.97 20.96 12.31
C VAL A 315 -34.79 19.70 12.00
N VAL A 316 -34.86 19.26 10.74
CA VAL A 316 -35.58 18.05 10.32
C VAL A 316 -34.95 16.80 10.95
N ALA A 317 -33.60 16.72 10.99
CA ALA A 317 -32.91 15.62 11.67
C ALA A 317 -33.19 15.59 13.18
N ARG A 318 -33.21 16.76 13.85
CA ARG A 318 -33.57 16.86 15.27
C ARG A 318 -35.04 16.54 15.55
N VAL A 319 -35.94 16.90 14.64
CA VAL A 319 -37.37 16.59 14.75
C VAL A 319 -37.60 15.09 14.57
N ARG A 320 -36.98 14.44 13.58
CA ARG A 320 -37.06 12.97 13.41
C ARG A 320 -36.54 12.22 14.63
N ALA A 321 -35.38 12.61 15.15
CA ALA A 321 -34.80 12.01 16.35
C ALA A 321 -35.68 12.17 17.61
N ARG A 322 -36.48 13.25 17.71
CA ARG A 322 -37.43 13.45 18.81
C ARG A 322 -38.77 12.74 18.61
N LEU A 323 -39.16 12.46 17.37
CA LEU A 323 -40.41 11.79 17.03
C LEU A 323 -40.28 10.27 16.91
N GLY A 324 -39.05 9.71 17.01
CA GLY A 324 -38.82 8.27 16.87
C GLY A 324 -39.09 7.74 15.46
N LEU A 325 -38.94 8.60 14.45
CA LEU A 325 -39.12 8.29 13.03
C LEU A 325 -37.80 8.00 12.32
#